data_AF-A0A0S8CQ89-F1
#
_entry.id   AF-A0A0S8CQ89-F1
#
_cell.length_a   1.000
_cell.length_b   1.000
_cell.length_c   1.000
_cell.angle_alpha   90.00
_cell.angle_beta   90.00
_cell.angle_gamma   90.00
#
_symmetry.space_group_name_H-M   'P 1'
#
loop_
_entity.id
_entity.type
_entity.pdbx_description
1 polymer ?
#
loop_
_entity_poly.entity_id
_entity_poly.type
_entity_poly.pdbx_seq_one_letter_code
_entity_poly.pdbx_strand_id
1 'polypeptide(L)'
;MVIIFLAAFGVGVLLLAVYGYKVSAKTAEDYMLAGRGIGIAVMFFFALFAISSVWTFYAYPSILYRHGPGFVYFIWGCVAGFVLLYMFIGPRLWAVCRLNRFLSPIEALAARYESPGLRLIVSIVLLGSIIPYIADQSLGVGLGLK
;
A
#
# COMPACT_ATOMS: atom_id res chain seq x y z
N MET A 1 -23.77 18.93 -7.50
CA MET A 1 -23.69 17.48 -7.81
C MET A 1 -22.40 16.84 -7.30
N VAL A 2 -21.21 17.32 -7.65
CA VAL A 2 -19.92 16.73 -7.22
C VAL A 2 -19.81 16.57 -5.69
N ILE A 3 -20.11 17.62 -4.92
CA ILE A 3 -20.06 17.57 -3.45
C ILE A 3 -21.00 16.50 -2.86
N ILE A 4 -22.18 16.31 -3.46
CA ILE A 4 -23.15 15.29 -3.02
C ILE A 4 -22.58 13.89 -3.23
N PHE A 5 -21.96 13.64 -4.39
CA PHE A 5 -21.30 12.35 -4.67
C PHE A 5 -20.14 12.09 -3.71
N LEU A 6 -19.29 13.09 -3.46
CA LEU A 6 -18.17 12.96 -2.51
C LEU A 6 -18.66 12.70 -1.09
N ALA A 7 -19.71 13.41 -0.66
CA ALA A 7 -20.32 13.21 0.66
C ALA A 7 -20.93 11.80 0.77
N ALA A 8 -21.69 11.35 -0.23
CA ALA A 8 -22.28 10.01 -0.26
C ALA A 8 -21.20 8.92 -0.22
N PHE A 9 -20.12 9.08 -1.00
CA PHE A 9 -18.98 8.17 -0.98
C PHE A 9 -18.31 8.15 0.40
N GLY A 10 -18.04 9.33 0.98
CA GLY A 10 -17.45 9.46 2.32
C GLY A 10 -18.29 8.79 3.40
N VAL A 11 -19.62 8.98 3.37
CA VAL A 11 -20.54 8.28 4.27
C VAL A 11 -20.48 6.76 4.05
N GLY A 12 -20.43 6.29 2.80
CA GLY A 12 -20.28 4.87 2.49
C GLY A 12 -18.99 4.26 3.09
N VAL A 13 -17.86 4.94 2.94
CA VAL A 13 -16.57 4.52 3.52
C VAL A 13 -16.64 4.52 5.05
N LEU A 14 -17.24 5.54 5.66
CA LEU A 14 -17.43 5.60 7.12
C LEU A 14 -18.30 4.45 7.63
N LEU A 15 -19.39 4.12 6.94
CA LEU A 15 -20.24 2.99 7.31
C LEU A 15 -19.49 1.66 7.22
N LEU A 16 -18.68 1.46 6.18
CA LEU A 16 -17.82 0.29 6.05
C LEU A 16 -16.77 0.22 7.18
N ALA A 17 -16.17 1.35 7.55
CA ALA A 17 -15.22 1.42 8.65
C ALA A 17 -15.86 1.08 10.01
N VAL A 18 -17.06 1.62 10.28
CA VAL A 18 -17.82 1.31 11.50
C VAL A 18 -18.24 -0.16 11.52
N TYR A 19 -18.69 -0.71 10.39
CA TYR A 19 -19.01 -2.13 10.27
C TYR A 19 -17.77 -3.00 10.53
N GLY A 20 -16.64 -2.68 9.90
CA GLY A 20 -15.35 -3.35 10.12
C GLY A 20 -14.92 -3.33 11.58
N TYR A 21 -15.06 -2.19 12.26
CA TYR A 21 -14.77 -2.07 13.68
C TYR A 21 -15.65 -2.98 14.55
N LYS A 22 -16.94 -3.14 14.22
CA LYS A 22 -17.86 -3.99 14.97
C LYS A 22 -17.57 -5.48 14.81
N VAL A 23 -17.12 -5.91 13.63
CA VAL A 23 -16.85 -7.33 13.33
C VAL A 23 -15.41 -7.76 13.62
N SER A 24 -14.51 -6.80 13.85
CA SER A 24 -13.11 -7.06 14.16
C SER A 24 -12.93 -7.82 15.48
N ALA A 25 -11.96 -8.73 15.51
CA ALA A 25 -11.54 -9.48 16.69
C ALA A 25 -10.73 -8.63 17.70
N LYS A 26 -10.44 -7.36 17.38
CA LYS A 26 -9.71 -6.42 18.23
C LYS A 26 -8.32 -6.91 18.65
N THR A 27 -7.67 -7.67 17.79
CA THR A 27 -6.27 -8.11 17.96
C THR A 27 -5.35 -7.37 17.00
N ALA A 28 -4.05 -7.32 17.30
CA ALA A 28 -3.07 -6.71 16.41
C ALA A 28 -2.99 -7.44 15.06
N GLU A 29 -3.12 -8.78 15.05
CA GLU A 29 -3.16 -9.57 13.82
C GLU A 29 -4.40 -9.27 12.98
N ASP A 30 -5.56 -9.12 13.62
CA ASP A 30 -6.79 -8.76 12.91
C ASP A 30 -6.70 -7.35 12.32
N TYR A 31 -6.19 -6.39 13.09
CA TYR A 31 -6.03 -5.01 12.62
C TYR A 31 -5.00 -4.88 11.49
N MET A 32 -3.85 -5.55 11.59
CA MET A 32 -2.75 -5.39 10.64
C MET A 32 -2.88 -6.31 9.41
N LEU A 33 -3.48 -7.50 9.56
CA LEU A 33 -3.49 -8.53 8.53
C LEU A 33 -4.90 -9.07 8.21
N ALA A 34 -5.96 -8.49 8.77
CA ALA A 34 -7.35 -8.97 8.64
C ALA A 34 -7.49 -10.46 8.97
N GLY A 35 -6.82 -10.89 10.05
CA GLY A 35 -6.79 -12.27 10.50
C GLY A 35 -6.19 -13.26 9.49
N ARG A 36 -5.44 -12.75 8.50
CA ARG A 36 -4.91 -13.51 7.35
C ARG A 36 -5.99 -14.22 6.52
N GLY A 37 -7.22 -13.72 6.58
CA GLY A 37 -8.39 -14.32 5.93
C GLY A 37 -8.68 -13.79 4.52
N ILE A 38 -7.94 -12.78 4.04
CA ILE A 38 -8.18 -12.18 2.73
C ILE A 38 -7.79 -13.15 1.62
N GLY A 39 -8.77 -13.56 0.82
CA GLY A 39 -8.57 -14.41 -0.35
C GLY A 39 -7.83 -13.71 -1.50
N ILE A 40 -7.30 -14.49 -2.44
CA ILE A 40 -6.42 -14.00 -3.50
C ILE A 40 -7.05 -12.93 -4.40
N ALA A 41 -8.34 -13.05 -4.72
CA ALA A 41 -9.05 -12.08 -5.56
C ALA A 41 -9.15 -10.70 -4.88
N VAL A 42 -9.57 -10.68 -3.61
CA VAL A 42 -9.66 -9.43 -2.83
C VAL A 42 -8.26 -8.85 -2.62
N MET A 43 -7.27 -9.69 -2.33
CA MET A 43 -5.88 -9.26 -2.17
C MET A 43 -5.30 -8.65 -3.45
N PHE A 44 -5.65 -9.18 -4.63
CA PHE A 44 -5.22 -8.63 -5.91
C PHE A 44 -5.72 -7.18 -6.10
N PHE A 45 -7.02 -6.94 -5.90
CA PHE A 45 -7.58 -5.59 -6.00
C PHE A 45 -7.04 -4.67 -4.91
N PHE A 46 -6.87 -5.17 -3.68
CA PHE A 46 -6.28 -4.41 -2.59
C PHE A 46 -4.85 -3.98 -2.90
N ALA A 47 -4.01 -4.88 -3.43
CA ALA A 47 -2.64 -4.55 -3.83
C ALA A 47 -2.60 -3.54 -4.98
N LEU A 48 -3.45 -3.71 -5.99
CA LEU A 48 -3.56 -2.76 -7.11
C LEU A 48 -3.96 -1.35 -6.62
N PHE A 49 -4.93 -1.29 -5.70
CA PHE A 49 -5.35 -0.05 -5.06
C PHE A 49 -4.22 0.56 -4.21
N ALA A 50 -3.54 -0.25 -3.39
CA ALA A 50 -2.49 0.20 -2.48
C ALA A 50 -1.24 0.78 -3.20
N ILE A 51 -0.94 0.29 -4.41
CA ILE A 51 0.18 0.81 -5.23
C ILE A 51 -0.21 2.11 -5.95
N SER A 52 -1.52 2.36 -6.13
CA SER A 52 -2.00 3.56 -6.82
C SER A 52 -1.80 4.81 -5.97
N SER A 53 -1.18 5.84 -6.56
CA SER A 53 -0.75 7.05 -5.83
C SER A 53 -0.84 8.30 -6.71
N VAL A 54 -0.53 9.46 -6.14
CA VAL A 54 -0.38 10.73 -6.86
C VAL A 54 0.66 10.63 -7.97
N TRP A 55 1.68 9.79 -7.80
CA TRP A 55 2.59 9.45 -8.89
C TRP A 55 1.85 8.88 -10.12
N THR A 56 0.96 7.92 -9.90
CA THR A 56 0.21 7.22 -10.96
C THR A 56 -0.71 8.17 -11.72
N PHE A 57 -1.42 9.06 -11.00
CA PHE A 57 -2.48 9.87 -11.60
C PHE A 57 -2.04 11.27 -12.04
N TYR A 58 -1.01 11.85 -11.42
CA TYR A 58 -0.58 13.23 -11.71
C TYR A 58 0.83 13.27 -12.28
N ALA A 59 1.82 12.72 -11.58
CA ALA A 59 3.21 12.87 -11.98
C ALA A 59 3.52 12.13 -13.29
N TYR A 60 3.14 10.85 -13.38
CA TYR A 60 3.49 10.02 -14.53
C TYR A 60 2.83 10.50 -15.84
N PRO A 61 1.53 10.84 -15.91
CA PRO A 61 0.94 11.40 -17.11
C PRO A 61 1.61 12.71 -17.55
N SER A 62 2.06 13.54 -16.61
CA SER A 62 2.78 14.78 -16.93
C SER A 62 4.15 14.50 -17.58
N ILE A 63 4.85 13.46 -17.14
CA ILE A 63 6.11 13.00 -17.74
C ILE A 63 5.85 12.44 -19.13
N LEU A 64 4.82 11.59 -19.28
CA LEU A 64 4.43 11.04 -20.58
C LEU A 64 4.07 12.15 -21.58
N TYR A 65 3.36 13.19 -21.13
CA TYR A 65 3.03 14.35 -21.94
C TYR A 65 4.28 15.13 -22.40
N ARG A 66 5.27 15.31 -21.51
CA ARG A 66 6.50 16.07 -21.81
C ARG A 66 7.53 15.30 -22.63
N HIS A 67 7.65 14.00 -22.41
CA HIS A 67 8.70 13.16 -22.99
C HIS A 67 8.17 12.23 -24.10
N GLY A 68 6.87 12.25 -24.37
CA GLY A 68 6.23 11.48 -25.43
C GLY A 68 5.84 10.05 -25.01
N PRO A 69 5.08 9.35 -25.88
CA PRO A 69 4.47 8.07 -25.56
C PRO A 69 5.47 6.94 -25.29
N GLY A 70 6.73 7.08 -25.75
CA GLY A 70 7.79 6.11 -25.47
C GLY A 70 8.06 5.92 -23.97
N PHE A 71 7.72 6.89 -23.12
CA PHE A 71 7.88 6.73 -21.68
C PHE A 71 6.95 5.67 -21.07
N VAL A 72 5.98 5.13 -21.83
CA VAL A 72 5.11 4.00 -21.45
C VAL A 72 5.89 2.75 -21.04
N TYR A 73 7.09 2.54 -21.57
CA TYR A 73 7.93 1.39 -21.22
C TYR A 73 8.31 1.36 -19.73
N PHE A 74 8.31 2.51 -19.05
CA PHE A 74 8.50 2.57 -17.60
C PHE A 74 7.43 1.77 -16.86
N ILE A 75 6.15 1.90 -17.24
CA ILE A 75 5.05 1.13 -16.61
C ILE A 75 5.27 -0.36 -16.81
N TRP A 76 5.59 -0.78 -18.04
CA TRP A 76 5.81 -2.19 -18.34
C TRP A 76 7.01 -2.76 -17.57
N GLY A 77 8.07 -1.97 -17.39
CA GLY A 77 9.19 -2.30 -16.52
C GLY A 77 8.76 -2.51 -15.07
N CYS A 78 7.95 -1.61 -14.51
CA CYS A 78 7.40 -1.76 -13.16
C CYS A 78 6.50 -3.00 -13.03
N VAL A 79 5.61 -3.24 -13.99
CA VAL A 79 4.72 -4.42 -14.00
C VAL A 79 5.54 -5.71 -14.02
N ALA A 80 6.53 -5.81 -14.91
CA ALA A 80 7.42 -6.96 -14.95
C ALA A 80 8.17 -7.15 -13.62
N GLY A 81 8.71 -6.07 -13.05
CA GLY A 81 9.35 -6.08 -11.74
C GLY A 81 8.43 -6.59 -10.63
N PHE A 82 7.19 -6.09 -10.55
CA PHE A 82 6.22 -6.55 -9.57
C PHE A 82 5.85 -8.02 -9.77
N VAL A 83 5.62 -8.47 -11.01
CA VAL A 83 5.34 -9.88 -11.30
C VAL A 83 6.48 -10.77 -10.82
N LEU A 84 7.73 -10.40 -11.11
CA LEU A 84 8.91 -11.15 -10.63
C LEU A 84 8.94 -11.18 -9.09
N LEU A 85 8.76 -10.05 -8.43
CA LEU A 85 8.74 -9.99 -6.96
C LEU A 85 7.61 -10.86 -6.38
N TYR A 86 6.39 -10.78 -6.92
CA TYR A 86 5.23 -11.53 -6.44
C TYR A 86 5.30 -13.03 -6.75
N MET A 87 5.97 -13.44 -7.82
CA MET A 87 6.12 -14.86 -8.16
C MET A 87 7.27 -15.52 -7.39
N PHE A 88 8.41 -14.83 -7.26
CA PHE A 88 9.63 -15.45 -6.73
C PHE A 88 9.90 -15.16 -5.26
N ILE A 89 9.55 -13.97 -4.77
CA ILE A 89 9.85 -13.53 -3.39
C ILE A 89 8.59 -13.56 -2.53
N GLY A 90 7.48 -13.05 -3.06
CA GLY A 90 6.20 -12.93 -2.36
C GLY A 90 5.75 -14.20 -1.63
N PRO A 91 5.69 -15.39 -2.27
CA PRO A 91 5.15 -16.60 -1.64
C PRO A 91 6.07 -17.11 -0.53
N ARG A 92 7.38 -16.99 -0.73
CA ARG A 92 8.39 -17.35 0.28
C ARG A 92 8.31 -16.44 1.49
N LEU A 93 8.27 -15.13 1.26
CA LEU A 93 8.15 -14.14 2.34
C LEU A 93 6.83 -14.32 3.09
N TRP A 94 5.72 -14.51 2.37
CA TRP A 94 4.42 -14.78 2.97
C TRP A 94 4.43 -16.04 3.84
N ALA A 95 5.03 -17.13 3.36
CA ALA A 95 5.15 -18.37 4.13
C ALA A 95 5.98 -18.17 5.41
N VAL A 96 7.13 -17.50 5.32
CA VAL A 96 7.99 -17.19 6.47
C VAL A 96 7.25 -16.32 7.49
N CYS A 97 6.59 -15.25 7.05
CA CYS A 97 5.83 -14.37 7.93
C CYS A 97 4.64 -15.09 8.58
N ARG A 98 4.03 -16.06 7.88
CA ARG A 98 2.93 -16.86 8.43
C ARG A 98 3.39 -17.87 9.47
N LEU A 99 4.52 -18.55 9.22
CA LEU A 99 5.10 -19.52 10.16
C LEU A 99 5.55 -18.84 11.45
N ASN A 100 6.17 -17.66 11.35
CA ASN A 100 6.72 -16.94 12.51
C ASN A 100 5.76 -15.93 13.13
N ARG A 101 4.52 -15.83 12.61
CA ARG A 101 3.50 -14.88 13.07
C ARG A 101 3.95 -13.41 13.05
N PHE A 102 4.83 -13.04 12.12
CA PHE A 102 5.25 -11.65 11.96
C PHE A 102 4.08 -10.79 11.48
N LEU A 103 3.96 -9.61 12.10
CA LEU A 103 2.94 -8.61 11.79
C LEU A 103 3.50 -7.50 10.89
N SER A 104 4.81 -7.25 10.95
CA SER A 104 5.47 -6.22 10.18
C SER A 104 6.64 -6.75 9.35
N PRO A 105 6.98 -6.12 8.21
CA PRO A 105 8.19 -6.45 7.46
C PRO A 105 9.46 -6.18 8.28
N ILE A 106 9.40 -5.26 9.25
CA ILE A 106 10.51 -4.95 10.16
C ILE A 106 10.80 -6.16 11.07
N GLU A 107 9.78 -6.82 11.60
CA GLU A 107 9.95 -8.05 12.39
C GLU A 107 10.61 -9.16 11.58
N ALA A 108 10.17 -9.36 10.33
CA ALA A 108 10.75 -10.35 9.44
C ALA A 108 12.23 -10.09 9.16
N LEU A 109 12.60 -8.83 8.92
CA LEU A 109 14.00 -8.43 8.72
C LEU A 109 14.82 -8.54 10.01
N ALA A 110 14.28 -8.08 11.13
CA ALA A 110 14.95 -8.14 12.43
C ALA A 110 15.23 -9.59 12.85
N ALA A 111 14.28 -10.50 12.62
CA ALA A 111 14.47 -11.93 12.88
C ALA A 111 15.48 -12.58 11.91
N ARG A 112 15.54 -12.12 10.65
CA ARG A 112 16.46 -12.67 9.66
C ARG A 112 17.93 -12.29 9.92
N TYR A 113 18.17 -11.06 10.36
CA TYR A 113 19.51 -10.49 10.51
C TYR A 113 19.97 -10.35 11.95
N GLU A 114 19.09 -10.63 12.93
CA GLU A 114 19.38 -10.59 14.37
C GLU A 114 20.03 -9.27 14.83
N SER A 115 19.72 -8.16 14.14
CA SER A 115 20.38 -6.87 14.36
C SER A 115 19.40 -5.80 14.86
N PRO A 116 19.52 -5.37 16.13
CA PRO A 116 18.71 -4.28 16.68
C PRO A 116 18.96 -2.94 15.98
N GLY A 117 20.21 -2.70 15.53
CA GLY A 117 20.57 -1.49 14.78
C GLY A 117 19.88 -1.44 13.42
N LEU A 118 19.88 -2.55 12.68
CA LEU A 118 19.14 -2.64 11.41
C LEU A 118 17.64 -2.42 11.62
N ARG A 119 17.07 -3.05 12.67
CA ARG A 119 15.66 -2.85 13.04
C ARG A 119 15.34 -1.38 13.26
N LEU A 120 16.18 -0.67 14.01
CA LEU A 120 15.99 0.75 14.30
C LEU A 120 16.09 1.61 13.04
N ILE A 121 17.13 1.41 12.22
CA ILE A 121 17.34 2.16 10.97
C ILE A 121 16.14 1.98 10.04
N VAL A 122 15.72 0.75 9.79
CA VAL A 122 14.58 0.47 8.89
C VAL A 122 13.29 1.07 9.45
N SER A 123 13.08 1.01 10.77
CA SER A 123 11.91 1.63 11.40
C SER A 123 11.90 3.15 11.20
N ILE A 124 13.03 3.82 11.42
CA ILE A 124 13.16 5.27 11.23
C ILE A 124 12.93 5.64 9.76
N VAL A 125 13.51 4.89 8.82
CA VAL A 125 13.34 5.14 7.39
C VAL A 125 11.87 4.98 6.98
N LEU A 126 11.20 3.91 7.42
CA LEU A 126 9.78 3.68 7.10
C LEU A 126 8.89 4.76 7.70
N LEU A 127 9.04 5.07 8.99
CA LEU A 127 8.25 6.12 9.66
C LEU A 127 8.52 7.51 9.06
N GLY A 128 9.79 7.82 8.78
CA GLY A 128 10.20 9.07 8.17
C GLY A 128 9.66 9.23 6.75
N SER A 129 9.56 8.13 5.99
CA SER A 129 9.03 8.15 4.62
C SER A 129 7.50 8.31 4.56
N ILE A 130 6.78 7.94 5.63
CA ILE A 130 5.31 8.11 5.69
C ILE A 130 4.92 9.59 5.65
N ILE A 131 5.70 10.46 6.31
CA ILE A 131 5.40 11.90 6.40
C ILE A 131 5.33 12.56 5.01
N PRO A 132 6.39 12.54 4.18
CA PRO A 132 6.34 13.13 2.85
C PRO A 132 5.34 12.40 1.95
N TYR A 133 5.18 11.08 2.11
CA TYR A 133 4.20 10.33 1.33
C TYR A 133 2.77 10.82 1.56
N ILE A 134 2.33 10.97 2.81
CA ILE A 134 1.00 11.50 3.14
C ILE A 134 0.84 12.96 2.68
N ALA A 135 1.89 13.76 2.82
CA ALA A 135 1.89 15.16 2.38
C ALA A 135 1.64 15.26 0.87
N ASP A 136 2.36 14.48 0.06
CA ASP A 136 2.25 14.50 -1.40
C ASP A 136 0.88 13.97 -1.87
N GLN A 137 0.37 12.92 -1.23
CA GLN A 137 -0.97 12.39 -1.49
C GLN A 137 -2.06 13.45 -1.25
N SER A 138 -1.97 14.17 -0.13
CA SER A 138 -2.94 15.20 0.23
C SER A 138 -2.87 16.41 -0.72
N LEU A 139 -1.65 16.82 -1.08
CA LEU A 139 -1.40 17.91 -2.01
C LEU A 139 -1.90 17.58 -3.42
N GLY A 140 -1.64 16.37 -3.91
CA GLY A 140 -2.12 15.92 -5.22
C GLY A 140 -3.64 15.96 -5.33
N VAL A 141 -4.36 15.51 -4.28
CA VAL A 141 -5.83 15.64 -4.23
C VAL A 141 -6.26 17.11 -4.21
N GLY A 142 -5.62 17.94 -3.37
CA GLY A 142 -5.97 19.36 -3.26
C GLY A 142 -5.75 20.15 -4.54
N LEU A 143 -4.70 19.85 -5.30
CA LEU A 143 -4.42 20.46 -6.59
C LEU A 143 -5.37 19.96 -7.69
N GLY A 144 -5.76 18.68 -7.66
CA GLY A 144 -6.69 18.11 -8.64
C GLY A 144 -8.15 18.52 -8.48
N LEU A 145 -8.53 19.09 -7.33
CA LEU A 145 -9.89 19.55 -7.03
C LEU A 145 -10.08 21.08 -7.22
N LYS A 146 -9.03 21.82 -7.62
CA LYS A 146 -9.13 23.22 -8.00
C LYS A 146 -9.74 23.37 -9.39
#